data_AF-A0A0D6EP29-F1
#
_entry.id   AF-A0A0D6EP29-F1
#
_cell.length_a   1.000
_cell.length_b   1.000
_cell.length_c   1.000
_cell.angle_alpha   90.00
_cell.angle_beta   90.00
_cell.angle_gamma   90.00
#
_symmetry.space_group_name_H-M   'P 1'
#
loop_
_entity.id
_entity.type
_entity.pdbx_description
1 polymer ?
#
loop_
_entity_poly.entity_id
_entity_poly.type
_entity_poly.pdbx_seq_one_letter_code
_entity_poly.pdbx_strand_id
1 'polypeptide(L)'
;MRIKDPKASLHFYTEILGMELLHKMDGGDFSNYFLAFPEEGKEHLSQEEKAARKTAREGVLAFSLCLIPIELCHNWGTETDPNFKGYANGNSDPGRGFGHIAVSVDDVQVECDRLEKAGVQFKKKPHEGKMKLDPDGYWIEIVPNAM
;
A
#
# COMPACT_ATOMS: atom_id res chain seq x y z
N MET A 1 -5.81 -0.18 -6.57
CA MET A 1 -5.39 -1.55 -6.94
C MET A 1 -6.39 -2.54 -6.37
N ARG A 2 -6.68 -3.64 -7.05
CA ARG A 2 -7.55 -4.68 -6.49
C ARG A 2 -6.71 -5.70 -5.73
N ILE A 3 -7.19 -6.10 -4.57
CA ILE A 3 -6.48 -7.00 -3.65
C ILE A 3 -7.30 -8.25 -3.34
N LYS A 4 -6.63 -9.40 -3.22
CA LYS A 4 -7.26 -10.69 -2.96
C LYS A 4 -7.68 -10.82 -1.50
N ASP A 5 -6.75 -10.54 -0.58
CA ASP A 5 -6.99 -10.67 0.85
C ASP A 5 -6.67 -9.33 1.56
N PRO A 6 -7.69 -8.67 2.16
CA PRO A 6 -7.47 -7.43 2.89
C PRO A 6 -6.60 -7.62 4.12
N LYS A 7 -6.58 -8.80 4.77
CA LYS A 7 -5.75 -9.03 5.95
C LYS A 7 -4.26 -9.01 5.57
N ALA A 8 -3.89 -9.77 4.55
CA ALA A 8 -2.52 -9.81 4.05
C ALA A 8 -2.08 -8.44 3.52
N SER A 9 -2.95 -7.78 2.76
CA SER A 9 -2.67 -6.46 2.18
C SER A 9 -2.51 -5.38 3.25
N LEU A 10 -3.44 -5.28 4.20
CA LEU A 10 -3.35 -4.28 5.27
C LEU A 10 -2.10 -4.50 6.11
N HIS A 11 -1.78 -5.75 6.49
CA HIS A 11 -0.54 -6.04 7.20
C HIS A 11 0.70 -5.57 6.42
N PHE A 12 0.74 -5.82 5.12
CA PHE A 12 1.84 -5.38 4.27
C PHE A 12 1.93 -3.85 4.18
N TYR A 13 0.84 -3.16 3.86
CA TYR A 13 0.89 -1.72 3.65
C TYR A 13 1.03 -0.94 4.97
N THR A 14 0.52 -1.44 6.10
CA THR A 14 0.64 -0.75 7.40
C THR A 14 1.89 -1.16 8.18
N GLU A 15 2.04 -2.44 8.51
CA GLU A 15 3.10 -2.90 9.43
C GLU A 15 4.46 -3.01 8.74
N ILE A 16 4.47 -3.36 7.46
CA ILE A 16 5.70 -3.55 6.70
C ILE A 16 6.09 -2.24 6.02
N LEU A 17 5.21 -1.65 5.22
CA LEU A 17 5.53 -0.46 4.42
C LEU A 17 5.41 0.85 5.23
N GLY A 18 4.63 0.90 6.31
CA GLY A 18 4.51 2.07 7.19
C GLY A 18 3.41 3.07 6.81
N MET A 19 2.42 2.67 6.02
CA MET A 19 1.24 3.50 5.74
C MET A 19 0.18 3.40 6.85
N GLU A 20 -0.75 4.34 6.87
CA GLU A 20 -1.91 4.33 7.76
C GLU A 20 -3.21 4.10 6.99
N LEU A 21 -4.11 3.29 7.55
CA LEU A 21 -5.48 3.16 7.05
C LEU A 21 -6.28 4.42 7.41
N LEU A 22 -6.54 5.26 6.42
CA LEU A 22 -7.29 6.51 6.60
C LEU A 22 -8.80 6.25 6.67
N HIS A 23 -9.30 5.43 5.76
CA HIS A 23 -10.73 5.19 5.60
C HIS A 23 -11.01 3.80 5.04
N LYS A 24 -12.12 3.21 5.48
CA LYS A 24 -12.72 2.00 4.93
C LYS A 24 -14.15 2.32 4.52
N MET A 25 -14.52 1.94 3.30
CA MET A 25 -15.87 2.10 2.77
C MET A 25 -16.35 0.75 2.23
N ASP A 26 -17.58 0.37 2.56
CA ASP A 26 -18.20 -0.85 2.06
C ASP A 26 -19.20 -0.50 0.95
N GLY A 27 -19.04 -1.11 -0.22
CA GLY A 27 -19.75 -0.81 -1.47
C GLY A 27 -20.75 -1.87 -1.90
N GLY A 28 -21.19 -2.73 -0.98
CA GLY A 28 -22.18 -3.79 -1.26
C GLY A 28 -21.56 -5.17 -1.41
N ASP A 29 -20.76 -5.38 -2.46
CA ASP A 29 -20.03 -6.64 -2.74
C ASP A 29 -18.50 -6.45 -2.74
N PHE A 30 -18.05 -5.25 -2.36
CA PHE A 30 -16.65 -4.91 -2.19
C PHE A 30 -16.42 -4.00 -0.99
N SER A 31 -15.17 -3.95 -0.53
CA SER A 31 -14.67 -2.96 0.43
C SER A 31 -13.49 -2.21 -0.16
N ASN A 32 -13.48 -0.88 -0.01
CA ASN A 32 -12.37 -0.02 -0.37
C ASN A 32 -11.62 0.44 0.89
N TYR A 33 -10.30 0.30 0.87
CA TYR A 33 -9.37 0.71 1.92
C TYR A 33 -8.46 1.80 1.37
N PHE A 34 -8.48 2.98 1.98
CA PHE A 34 -7.66 4.11 1.58
C PHE A 34 -6.48 4.25 2.53
N LEU A 35 -5.27 4.13 1.99
CA LEU A 35 -4.03 4.20 2.77
C LEU A 35 -3.10 5.30 2.26
N ALA A 36 -2.38 5.95 3.16
CA ALA A 36 -1.31 6.89 2.81
C ALA A 36 -0.21 6.87 3.86
N PHE A 37 0.97 7.38 3.52
CA PHE A 37 2.00 7.63 4.52
C PHE A 37 1.55 8.71 5.51
N PRO A 38 1.91 8.59 6.80
CA PRO A 38 1.64 9.63 7.77
C PRO A 38 2.37 10.92 7.39
N GLU A 39 1.83 12.06 7.79
CA GLU A 39 2.53 13.35 7.65
C GLU A 39 3.80 13.36 8.53
N GLU A 40 4.85 14.00 8.01
CA GLU A 40 6.13 14.16 8.70
C GLU A 40 5.93 14.77 10.10
N GLY A 41 6.55 14.18 11.12
CA GLY A 41 6.42 14.60 12.53
C GLY A 41 5.10 14.21 13.21
N LYS A 42 4.25 13.38 12.57
CA LYS A 42 2.96 12.92 13.11
C LYS A 42 2.86 11.39 13.25
N GLU A 43 4.00 10.71 13.16
CA GLU A 43 4.16 9.25 13.23
C GLU A 43 3.71 8.64 14.58
N HIS A 44 3.63 9.45 15.65
CA HIS A 44 3.38 9.01 17.03
C HIS A 44 2.10 9.55 17.66
N LEU A 45 1.14 10.01 16.86
CA LEU A 45 -0.14 10.46 17.39
C LEU A 45 -0.89 9.31 18.08
N SER A 46 -1.45 9.59 19.25
CA SER A 46 -2.33 8.67 19.96
C SER A 46 -3.62 8.40 19.17
N GLN A 47 -4.30 7.29 19.48
CA GLN A 47 -5.56 6.93 18.82
C GLN A 47 -6.65 8.00 19.02
N GLU A 48 -6.65 8.70 20.16
CA GLU A 48 -7.55 9.82 20.41
C GLU A 48 -7.24 11.02 19.52
N GLU A 49 -5.97 11.36 19.32
CA GLU A 49 -5.56 12.45 18.41
C GLU A 49 -5.89 12.14 16.95
N LYS A 50 -5.73 10.87 16.54
CA LYS A 50 -6.14 10.40 15.21
C LYS A 50 -7.66 10.47 15.04
N ALA A 51 -8.43 10.05 16.03
CA ALA A 51 -9.89 10.09 16.01
C ALA A 51 -10.46 11.53 16.02
N ALA A 52 -9.91 12.40 16.86
CA ALA A 52 -10.31 13.81 16.95
C ALA A 52 -10.04 14.56 15.62
N ARG A 53 -8.98 14.21 14.89
CA ARG A 53 -8.73 14.76 13.54
C ARG A 53 -9.67 14.21 12.48
N LYS A 54 -10.08 12.95 12.60
CA LYS A 54 -11.07 12.33 11.71
C LYS A 54 -12.43 13.03 11.79
N THR A 55 -12.79 13.55 12.98
CA THR A 55 -14.04 14.28 13.23
C THR A 55 -13.93 15.79 13.05
N ALA A 56 -12.75 16.39 13.20
CA ALA A 56 -12.50 17.81 12.94
C ALA A 56 -12.45 18.19 11.44
N ARG A 57 -12.53 17.20 10.54
CA ARG A 57 -12.59 17.41 9.09
C ARG A 57 -14.04 17.60 8.65
N GLU A 58 -14.53 18.84 8.70
CA GLU A 58 -15.70 19.21 7.89
C GLU A 58 -15.40 18.92 6.41
N GLY A 59 -16.25 18.10 5.80
CA GLY A 59 -16.53 18.03 4.36
C GLY A 59 -15.35 18.02 3.38
N VAL A 60 -15.06 16.85 2.79
CA VAL A 60 -14.58 16.72 1.40
C VAL A 60 -13.16 17.22 1.06
N LEU A 61 -12.47 17.99 1.91
CA LEU A 61 -11.14 18.57 1.62
C LEU A 61 -9.95 17.86 2.32
N ALA A 62 -10.08 16.56 2.62
CA ALA A 62 -8.92 15.73 2.98
C ALA A 62 -7.97 15.46 1.79
N PHE A 63 -8.35 15.88 0.57
CA PHE A 63 -7.47 15.99 -0.60
C PHE A 63 -6.53 17.22 -0.56
N SER A 64 -6.66 18.11 0.44
CA SER A 64 -5.95 19.40 0.49
C SER A 64 -4.72 19.44 1.41
N LEU A 65 -4.31 18.31 1.96
CA LEU A 65 -2.94 18.10 2.45
C LEU A 65 -2.41 16.98 1.59
N CYS A 66 -1.23 17.15 1.00
CA CYS A 66 -0.62 16.38 -0.09
C CYS A 66 -0.40 14.88 0.22
N LEU A 67 -1.46 14.15 0.58
CA LEU A 67 -1.51 12.72 0.77
C LEU A 67 -2.27 12.20 -0.45
N ILE A 68 -1.55 11.60 -1.40
CA ILE A 68 -2.17 10.85 -2.50
C ILE A 68 -2.41 9.45 -1.95
N PRO A 69 -3.65 9.08 -1.56
CA PRO A 69 -3.89 7.77 -1.00
C PRO A 69 -3.84 6.71 -2.10
N ILE A 70 -3.36 5.52 -1.74
CA ILE A 70 -3.67 4.31 -2.51
C ILE A 70 -5.04 3.80 -2.09
N GLU A 71 -5.88 3.49 -3.08
CA GLU A 71 -7.14 2.78 -2.87
C GLU A 71 -6.92 1.29 -3.13
N LEU A 72 -7.11 0.46 -2.10
CA LEU A 72 -7.15 -0.99 -2.22
C LEU A 72 -8.59 -1.46 -2.24
N CYS A 73 -8.99 -2.13 -3.31
CA CYS A 73 -10.36 -2.61 -3.52
C CYS A 73 -10.39 -4.14 -3.34
N HIS A 74 -11.12 -4.61 -2.33
CA HIS A 74 -11.35 -6.02 -2.05
C HIS A 74 -12.75 -6.41 -2.50
N ASN A 75 -12.85 -7.23 -3.54
CA ASN A 75 -14.11 -7.90 -3.89
C ASN A 75 -14.30 -9.10 -2.96
N TRP A 76 -15.44 -9.17 -2.27
CA TRP A 76 -15.65 -10.15 -1.21
C TRP A 76 -15.60 -11.59 -1.72
N GLY A 77 -14.97 -12.48 -0.95
CA GLY A 77 -14.85 -13.90 -1.26
C GLY A 77 -13.64 -14.27 -2.11
N THR A 78 -12.91 -13.29 -2.67
CA THR A 78 -11.68 -13.57 -3.42
C THR A 78 -10.58 -14.20 -2.56
N GLU A 79 -10.57 -13.94 -1.25
CA GLU A 79 -9.63 -14.50 -0.28
C GLU A 79 -9.88 -15.99 0.02
N THR A 80 -11.10 -16.48 -0.15
CA THR A 80 -11.49 -17.88 0.12
C THR A 80 -11.77 -18.70 -1.12
N ASP A 81 -11.88 -18.09 -2.31
CA ASP A 81 -12.12 -18.80 -3.56
C ASP A 81 -10.85 -19.57 -4.02
N PRO A 82 -10.87 -20.92 -4.04
CA PRO A 82 -9.74 -21.71 -4.50
C PRO A 82 -9.52 -21.61 -6.03
N ASN A 83 -10.52 -21.18 -6.78
CA ASN A 83 -10.42 -21.00 -8.23
C ASN A 83 -9.90 -19.62 -8.62
N PHE A 84 -9.92 -18.65 -7.70
CA PHE A 84 -9.43 -17.31 -7.95
C PHE A 84 -7.89 -17.30 -8.11
N LYS A 85 -7.43 -17.05 -9.34
CA LYS A 85 -6.01 -17.08 -9.73
C LYS A 85 -5.21 -15.86 -9.27
N GLY A 86 -5.86 -14.87 -8.65
CA GLY A 86 -5.27 -13.59 -8.30
C GLY A 86 -5.54 -12.52 -9.35
N TYR A 87 -5.23 -11.26 -9.01
CA TYR A 87 -5.33 -10.14 -9.92
C TYR A 87 -4.12 -10.05 -10.85
N ALA A 88 -4.32 -9.50 -12.05
CA ALA A 88 -3.23 -9.22 -12.97
C ALA A 88 -2.44 -7.99 -12.49
N ASN A 89 -1.14 -8.16 -12.25
CA ASN A 89 -0.26 -7.05 -11.86
C ASN A 89 0.16 -6.14 -13.03
N GLY A 90 -0.25 -6.44 -14.26
CA GLY A 90 0.05 -5.64 -15.46
C GLY A 90 1.46 -5.79 -16.03
N ASN A 91 2.30 -6.68 -15.49
CA ASN A 91 3.69 -6.86 -15.90
C ASN A 91 3.98 -8.15 -16.69
N SER A 92 2.95 -8.93 -17.03
CA SER A 92 3.06 -10.18 -17.78
C SER A 92 2.09 -10.22 -18.98
N ASP A 93 2.40 -11.01 -19.99
CA ASP A 93 1.54 -11.21 -21.16
C ASP A 93 0.58 -12.40 -20.98
N PRO A 94 -0.64 -12.36 -21.58
CA PRO A 94 -1.27 -11.18 -22.17
C PRO A 94 -1.77 -10.21 -21.09
N GLY A 95 -1.80 -8.91 -21.38
CA GLY A 95 -2.37 -7.91 -20.45
C GLY A 95 -1.34 -7.01 -19.75
N ARG A 96 -0.23 -6.69 -20.42
CA ARG A 96 0.67 -5.63 -19.97
C ARG A 96 -0.06 -4.28 -19.96
N GLY A 97 0.18 -3.48 -18.92
CA GLY A 97 -0.49 -2.20 -18.71
C GLY A 97 0.09 -1.45 -17.53
N PHE A 98 -0.56 -1.51 -16.37
CA PHE A 98 -0.02 -0.99 -15.12
C PHE A 98 1.36 -1.61 -14.81
N GLY A 99 2.33 -0.78 -14.41
CA GLY A 99 3.68 -1.22 -14.07
C GLY A 99 3.87 -1.41 -12.57
N HIS A 100 3.96 -0.32 -11.82
CA HIS A 100 4.24 -0.35 -10.40
C HIS A 100 3.79 0.95 -9.74
N ILE A 101 3.74 0.94 -8.41
CA ILE A 101 3.85 2.16 -7.60
C ILE A 101 5.31 2.36 -7.18
N ALA A 102 5.68 3.60 -6.86
CA ALA A 102 7.00 3.92 -6.34
C ALA A 102 6.87 4.55 -4.95
N VAL A 103 7.78 4.18 -4.05
CA VAL A 103 7.92 4.77 -2.71
C VAL A 103 9.31 5.38 -2.62
N SER A 104 9.37 6.66 -2.29
CA SER A 104 10.62 7.36 -2.09
C SER A 104 11.07 7.27 -0.64
N VAL A 105 12.37 7.07 -0.42
CA VAL A 105 12.97 6.93 0.91
C VAL A 105 14.31 7.65 0.99
N ASP A 106 14.75 7.97 2.22
CA ASP A 106 16.02 8.67 2.45
C ASP A 106 17.22 7.79 2.11
N ASP A 107 17.22 6.55 2.59
CA ASP A 107 18.27 5.57 2.29
C ASP A 107 17.64 4.28 1.78
N VAL A 108 17.83 4.06 0.48
CA VAL A 108 17.27 2.91 -0.23
C VAL A 108 17.89 1.59 0.24
N GLN A 109 19.17 1.58 0.63
CA GLN A 109 19.82 0.35 1.08
C GLN A 109 19.30 -0.05 2.46
N VAL A 110 19.24 0.90 3.39
CA VAL A 110 18.69 0.69 4.73
C VAL A 110 17.25 0.19 4.65
N GLU A 111 16.43 0.79 3.77
CA GLU A 111 15.04 0.39 3.61
C GLU A 111 14.88 -0.99 2.96
N CYS A 112 15.74 -1.33 2.00
CA CYS A 112 15.76 -2.69 1.44
C CYS A 112 16.17 -3.73 2.49
N ASP A 113 17.17 -3.45 3.32
CA ASP A 113 17.60 -4.35 4.39
C ASP A 113 16.50 -4.54 5.45
N ARG A 114 15.79 -3.45 5.82
CA ARG A 114 14.64 -3.49 6.73
C ARG A 114 13.55 -4.41 6.19
N LEU A 115 13.21 -4.25 4.91
CA LEU A 115 12.15 -5.02 4.26
C LEU A 115 12.55 -6.48 3.99
N GLU A 116 13.82 -6.76 3.70
CA GLU A 116 14.33 -8.13 3.61
C GLU A 116 14.25 -8.85 4.96
N LYS A 117 14.61 -8.18 6.06
CA LYS A 117 14.46 -8.70 7.42
C LYS A 117 13.01 -8.93 7.82
N ALA A 118 12.09 -8.14 7.28
CA ALA A 118 10.64 -8.33 7.46
C ALA A 118 10.07 -9.47 6.57
N GLY A 119 10.90 -10.14 5.77
CA GLY A 119 10.50 -11.27 4.93
C GLY A 119 9.82 -10.89 3.61
N VAL A 120 9.96 -9.64 3.16
CA VAL A 120 9.35 -9.18 1.89
C VAL A 120 10.03 -9.84 0.69
N GLN A 121 9.23 -10.28 -0.27
CA GLN A 121 9.73 -10.87 -1.51
C GLN A 121 10.22 -9.79 -2.48
N PHE A 122 11.41 -10.01 -3.03
CA PHE A 122 12.02 -9.15 -4.04
C PHE A 122 11.89 -9.80 -5.42
N LYS A 123 11.38 -9.03 -6.39
CA LYS A 123 11.41 -9.41 -7.81
C LYS A 123 12.80 -9.23 -8.41
N LYS A 124 13.49 -8.18 -7.98
CA LYS A 124 14.89 -7.88 -8.28
C LYS A 124 15.56 -7.44 -6.98
N LYS A 125 16.76 -7.96 -6.71
CA LYS A 125 17.51 -7.57 -5.51
C LYS A 125 18.12 -6.18 -5.68
N PRO A 126 18.50 -5.48 -4.59
CA PRO A 126 18.97 -4.10 -4.66
C PRO A 126 20.08 -3.80 -5.69
N HIS A 127 20.88 -4.81 -6.06
CA HIS A 127 21.95 -4.73 -7.06
C HIS A 127 21.50 -4.97 -8.52
N GLU A 128 20.33 -5.55 -8.77
CA GLU A 128 19.79 -5.91 -10.10
C GLU A 128 18.54 -5.09 -10.51
N GLY A 129 18.00 -4.33 -9.56
CA GLY A 129 16.81 -3.48 -9.69
C GLY A 129 16.00 -3.52 -8.40
N LYS A 130 15.41 -2.41 -7.95
CA LYS A 130 14.88 -2.30 -6.58
C LYS A 130 13.38 -2.49 -6.55
N MET A 131 12.94 -3.70 -6.93
CA MET A 131 11.53 -4.01 -7.16
C MET A 131 11.03 -5.08 -6.20
N LYS A 132 10.06 -4.71 -5.36
CA LYS A 132 9.42 -5.57 -4.35
C LYS A 132 8.05 -6.02 -4.85
N LEU A 133 7.54 -7.08 -4.25
CA LEU A 133 6.19 -7.60 -4.50
C LEU A 133 5.31 -7.41 -3.28
N ASP A 134 4.11 -6.85 -3.49
CA ASP A 134 3.05 -6.91 -2.49
C ASP A 134 2.39 -8.32 -2.45
N PRO A 135 1.46 -8.60 -1.52
CA PRO A 135 0.82 -9.92 -1.41
C PRO A 135 0.09 -10.39 -2.67
N ASP A 136 -0.38 -9.47 -3.51
CA ASP A 136 -1.04 -9.74 -4.79
C ASP A 136 -0.05 -9.75 -5.98
N GLY A 137 1.24 -9.53 -5.72
CA GLY A 137 2.29 -9.53 -6.72
C GLY A 137 2.39 -8.24 -7.53
N TYR A 138 1.76 -7.15 -7.10
CA TYR A 138 2.03 -5.83 -7.66
C TYR A 138 3.45 -5.40 -7.32
N TRP A 139 4.04 -4.68 -8.27
CA TRP A 139 5.42 -4.23 -8.16
C TRP A 139 5.45 -2.91 -7.39
N ILE A 140 6.41 -2.81 -6.47
CA ILE A 140 6.70 -1.60 -5.69
C ILE A 140 8.17 -1.27 -5.87
N GLU A 141 8.44 -0.12 -6.49
CA GLU A 141 9.79 0.39 -6.67
C GLU A 141 10.21 1.25 -5.48
N ILE A 142 11.41 1.00 -4.94
CA ILE A 142 12.00 1.86 -3.91
C ILE A 142 13.01 2.80 -4.56
N VAL A 143 12.71 4.09 -4.52
CA VAL A 143 13.50 5.15 -5.13
C VAL A 143 14.10 6.06 -4.06
N PRO A 144 15.27 6.68 -4.30
CA PRO A 144 15.75 7.72 -3.40
C PRO A 144 14.81 8.92 -3.46
N ASN A 145 14.70 9.66 -2.36
CA ASN A 145 14.07 10.97 -2.35
C ASN A 145 14.74 11.87 -3.40
N ALA A 146 13.93 12.50 -4.24
CA ALA A 146 14.42 13.54 -5.14
C ALA A 146 14.79 14.75 -4.29
N MET A 147 16.08 14.97 -4.07
CA MET A 147 16.58 16.24 -3.53
C MET A 147 16.26 17.39 -4.49
#